data_AF-A0A959QU84-F1
#
_entry.id   AF-A0A959QU84-F1
#
_cell.length_a   1.000
_cell.length_b   1.000
_cell.length_c   1.000
_cell.angle_alpha   90.00
_cell.angle_beta   90.00
_cell.angle_gamma   90.00
#
_symmetry.space_group_name_H-M   'P 1'
#
loop_
_entity.id
_entity.type
_entity.pdbx_description
1 polymer ?
#
loop_
_entity_poly.entity_id
_entity_poly.type
_entity_poly.pdbx_seq_one_letter_code
_entity_poly.pdbx_strand_id
1 'polypeptide(L)'
;MSEVKKLNIVRFAPRNGVGFYDTCKKRVDAYFKENGIDQHANASMVLKTVLILSMYLAPYALMVSGVFAHNVWLFLSTWVLMGFGMVGVGCSIMHDSNHGSYSNNKTLNKLLGKVIVLVGGYHVTWKIQHNILHHTYTNIEGLDHDIDAGVFLRFSPNSKHLGMHKFQHIYGWLL
;
A
#
# COMPACT_ATOMS: atom_id res chain seq x y z
N MET A 1 -33.20 19.35 27.39
CA MET A 1 -31.81 19.28 26.87
C MET A 1 -31.58 17.86 26.40
N SER A 2 -31.26 17.64 25.12
CA SER A 2 -30.95 16.30 24.62
C SER A 2 -29.68 15.77 25.29
N GLU A 3 -29.70 14.55 25.81
CA GLU A 3 -28.51 13.90 26.36
C GLU A 3 -27.39 13.87 25.32
N VAL A 4 -26.23 14.42 25.67
CA VAL A 4 -25.02 14.31 24.85
C VAL A 4 -24.53 12.88 24.93
N LYS A 5 -24.85 12.07 23.92
CA LYS A 5 -24.36 10.69 23.81
C LYS A 5 -22.86 10.74 23.51
N LYS A 6 -22.02 10.41 24.50
CA LYS A 6 -20.59 10.21 24.26
C LYS A 6 -20.42 9.05 23.28
N LEU A 7 -19.87 9.35 22.11
CA LEU A 7 -19.48 8.32 21.15
C LEU A 7 -18.35 7.49 21.77
N ASN A 8 -18.41 6.16 21.60
CA ASN A 8 -17.31 5.27 21.96
C ASN A 8 -16.21 5.44 20.91
N ILE A 9 -15.41 6.49 21.08
CA ILE A 9 -14.29 6.80 20.19
C ILE A 9 -13.06 6.04 20.69
N VAL A 10 -12.40 5.31 19.79
CA VAL A 10 -11.08 4.74 20.07
C VAL A 10 -10.12 5.87 20.44
N ARG A 11 -9.36 5.68 21.52
CA ARG A 11 -8.35 6.63 21.98
C ARG A 11 -7.00 5.94 22.04
N PHE A 12 -5.99 6.61 21.50
CA PHE A 12 -4.61 6.15 21.58
C PHE A 12 -3.91 6.79 22.78
N ALA A 13 -2.86 6.13 23.27
CA ALA A 13 -2.01 6.68 24.32
C ALA A 13 -1.45 8.05 23.87
N PRO A 14 -1.37 9.04 24.79
CA PRO A 14 -0.81 10.34 24.46
C PRO A 14 0.65 10.23 24.04
N ARG A 15 1.08 11.06 23.08
CA ARG A 15 2.48 11.19 22.64
C ARG A 15 3.24 12.09 23.62
N ASN A 16 3.57 11.58 24.79
CA ASN A 16 4.25 12.30 25.87
C ASN A 16 5.72 11.85 26.05
N GLY A 17 6.27 11.09 25.10
CA GLY A 17 7.64 10.59 25.13
C GLY A 17 7.81 9.31 25.94
N VAL A 18 6.74 8.80 26.56
CA VAL A 18 6.73 7.55 27.32
C VAL A 18 5.64 6.62 26.77
N GLY A 19 6.04 5.47 26.25
CA GLY A 19 5.13 4.51 25.64
C GLY A 19 5.77 3.73 24.49
N PHE A 20 5.07 2.72 24.00
CA PHE A 20 5.58 1.85 22.95
C PHE A 20 5.92 2.61 21.65
N TYR A 21 4.98 3.41 21.15
CA TYR A 21 5.17 4.17 19.90
C TYR A 21 6.36 5.11 19.97
N ASP A 22 6.43 5.95 21.01
CA ASP A 22 7.50 6.93 21.19
C ASP A 22 8.87 6.24 21.35
N THR A 23 8.92 5.13 22.11
CA THR A 23 10.14 4.34 22.29
C THR A 23 10.60 3.68 20.99
N CYS A 24 9.66 3.10 20.23
CA CYS A 24 9.95 2.48 18.94
C CYS A 24 10.49 3.51 17.94
N LYS A 25 9.78 4.63 17.76
CA LYS A 25 10.17 5.73 16.89
C LYS A 25 11.58 6.24 17.23
N LYS A 26 11.84 6.50 18.52
CA LYS A 26 13.15 6.96 19.00
C LYS A 26 14.27 5.97 18.67
N ARG A 27 14.06 4.67 18.87
CA ARG A 27 15.08 3.63 18.60
C ARG A 27 15.34 3.47 17.10
N VAL A 28 14.29 3.50 16.27
CA VAL A 28 14.43 3.45 14.81
C VAL A 28 15.19 4.68 14.31
N ASP A 29 14.83 5.89 14.75
CA ASP A 29 15.51 7.12 14.35
C ASP A 29 16.99 7.13 14.81
N ALA A 30 17.28 6.60 16.01
CA ALA A 30 18.65 6.43 16.50
C ALA A 30 19.47 5.49 15.61
N TYR A 31 18.89 4.34 15.21
CA TYR A 31 19.55 3.37 14.33
C TYR A 31 20.02 4.00 13.01
N PHE A 32 19.14 4.75 12.32
CA PHE A 32 19.50 5.41 11.07
C PHE A 32 20.62 6.44 11.27
N LYS A 33 20.53 7.23 12.34
CA LYS A 33 21.52 8.26 12.66
C LYS A 33 22.90 7.68 13.00
N GLU A 34 22.95 6.68 13.88
CA GLU A 34 24.18 6.06 14.35
C GLU A 34 24.93 5.31 13.23
N ASN A 35 24.19 4.77 12.26
CA ASN A 35 24.77 4.07 11.11
C ASN A 35 24.99 4.97 9.88
N GLY A 36 24.64 6.26 9.95
CA GLY A 36 24.77 7.18 8.81
C GLY A 36 23.92 6.78 7.60
N ILE A 37 22.77 6.15 7.83
CA ILE A 37 21.86 5.66 6.79
C ILE A 37 20.75 6.70 6.57
N ASP A 38 20.54 7.11 5.31
CA ASP A 38 19.39 7.94 4.95
C ASP A 38 18.09 7.12 5.06
N GLN A 39 17.05 7.72 5.61
CA GLN A 39 15.73 7.09 5.75
C GLN A 39 14.94 7.02 4.42
N HIS A 40 15.40 7.74 3.39
CA HIS A 40 14.76 7.82 2.09
C HIS A 40 15.34 6.82 1.08
N ALA A 41 14.79 6.82 -0.14
CA ALA A 41 15.22 5.95 -1.22
C ALA A 41 16.72 6.10 -1.54
N ASN A 42 17.37 4.96 -1.82
CA ASN A 42 18.73 4.87 -2.33
C ASN A 42 18.74 4.49 -3.82
N ALA A 43 19.94 4.28 -4.39
CA ALA A 43 20.11 3.89 -5.79
C ALA A 43 19.34 2.61 -6.15
N SER A 44 19.28 1.63 -5.25
CA SER A 44 18.52 0.39 -5.47
C SER A 44 17.02 0.65 -5.59
N MET A 45 16.46 1.57 -4.81
CA MET A 45 15.06 1.98 -4.92
C MET A 45 14.76 2.75 -6.21
N VAL A 46 15.70 3.58 -6.67
CA VAL A 46 15.58 4.26 -7.97
C VAL A 46 15.62 3.24 -9.11
N LEU A 47 16.56 2.30 -9.09
CA LEU A 47 16.64 1.22 -10.08
C LEU A 47 15.37 0.38 -10.08
N LYS A 48 14.88 -0.02 -8.90
CA LYS A 48 13.62 -0.76 -8.73
C LYS A 48 12.45 0.01 -9.36
N THR A 49 12.37 1.32 -9.15
CA THR A 49 11.33 2.19 -9.74
C THR A 49 11.39 2.18 -11.26
N VAL A 50 12.58 2.35 -11.85
CA VAL A 50 12.76 2.32 -13.31
C VAL A 50 12.36 0.96 -13.89
N LEU A 51 12.80 -0.14 -13.26
CA LEU A 51 12.48 -1.49 -13.69
C LEU A 51 10.97 -1.77 -13.60
N ILE A 52 10.31 -1.38 -12.51
CA ILE A 52 8.87 -1.56 -12.34
C ILE A 52 8.07 -0.76 -13.37
N LEU A 53 8.41 0.52 -13.60
CA LEU A 53 7.74 1.34 -14.60
C LEU A 53 7.97 0.79 -16.02
N SER A 54 9.17 0.31 -16.31
CA SER A 54 9.49 -0.31 -17.61
C SER A 54 8.72 -1.61 -17.79
N MET A 55 8.62 -2.43 -16.74
CA MET A 55 7.85 -3.68 -16.72
C MET A 55 6.35 -3.45 -16.96
N TYR A 56 5.81 -2.28 -16.61
CA TYR A 56 4.44 -1.90 -16.95
C TYR A 56 4.30 -1.26 -18.34
N LEU A 57 5.12 -0.25 -18.65
CA LEU A 57 4.96 0.60 -19.83
C LEU A 57 5.52 0.00 -21.12
N ALA A 58 6.63 -0.74 -21.06
CA ALA A 58 7.23 -1.33 -22.26
C ALA A 58 6.33 -2.42 -22.88
N PRO A 59 5.78 -3.38 -22.11
CA PRO A 59 4.87 -4.36 -22.68
C PRO A 59 3.58 -3.73 -23.20
N TYR A 60 3.05 -2.69 -22.52
CA TYR A 60 1.92 -1.90 -23.01
C TYR A 60 2.20 -1.31 -24.40
N ALA A 61 3.36 -0.67 -24.59
CA ALA A 61 3.75 -0.12 -25.88
C ALA A 61 3.89 -1.20 -26.97
N LEU A 62 4.46 -2.36 -26.64
CA LEU A 62 4.58 -3.50 -27.56
C LEU A 62 3.21 -4.07 -27.97
N MET A 63 2.25 -4.09 -27.05
CA MET A 63 0.88 -4.50 -27.34
C MET A 63 0.17 -3.51 -28.26
N VAL A 64 0.22 -2.20 -27.94
CA VAL A 64 -0.47 -1.15 -28.71
C VAL A 64 0.14 -0.97 -30.10
N SER A 65 1.45 -1.17 -30.25
CA SER A 65 2.13 -1.12 -31.56
C SER A 65 1.84 -2.35 -32.44
N GLY A 66 1.20 -3.39 -31.91
CA GLY A 66 0.85 -4.60 -32.67
C GLY A 66 2.01 -5.57 -32.93
N VAL A 67 3.21 -5.30 -32.39
CA VAL A 67 4.42 -6.13 -32.61
C VAL A 67 4.20 -7.60 -32.24
N PHE A 68 3.41 -7.86 -31.19
CA PHE A 68 3.07 -9.22 -30.75
C PHE A 68 1.63 -9.65 -31.08
N ALA A 69 0.88 -8.88 -31.86
CA ALA A 69 -0.53 -9.17 -32.14
C ALA A 69 -0.74 -10.51 -32.87
N HIS A 70 0.23 -10.94 -33.67
CA HIS A 70 0.16 -12.19 -34.43
C HIS A 70 0.54 -13.45 -33.63
N ASN A 71 1.04 -13.30 -32.39
CA ASN A 71 1.42 -14.42 -31.55
C ASN A 71 0.72 -14.31 -30.19
N VAL A 72 -0.30 -15.15 -29.99
CA VAL A 72 -1.12 -15.15 -28.77
C VAL A 72 -0.30 -15.35 -27.50
N TRP A 73 0.75 -16.16 -27.54
CA TRP A 73 1.58 -16.44 -26.35
C TRP A 73 2.44 -15.24 -25.98
N LEU A 74 3.03 -14.56 -26.97
CA LEU A 74 3.78 -13.32 -26.72
C LEU A 74 2.85 -12.22 -26.22
N PHE A 75 1.65 -12.08 -26.80
CA PHE A 75 0.64 -11.13 -26.35
C PHE A 75 0.18 -11.41 -24.90
N LEU A 76 -0.07 -12.67 -24.55
CA LEU A 76 -0.45 -13.04 -23.17
C LEU A 76 0.73 -12.86 -22.19
N SER A 77 1.97 -13.10 -22.64
CA SER A 77 3.16 -12.87 -21.80
C SER A 77 3.32 -11.41 -21.42
N THR A 78 3.00 -10.47 -22.33
CA THR A 78 3.03 -9.04 -22.02
C THR A 78 1.97 -8.65 -21.00
N TRP A 79 0.78 -9.28 -21.05
CA TRP A 79 -0.26 -9.09 -20.02
C TRP A 79 0.23 -9.50 -18.62
N VAL A 80 0.81 -10.69 -18.50
CA VAL A 80 1.34 -11.20 -17.22
C VAL A 80 2.43 -10.28 -16.70
N LEU A 81 3.34 -9.84 -17.57
CA LEU A 81 4.44 -8.94 -17.21
C LEU A 81 3.92 -7.58 -16.73
N MET A 82 2.90 -7.02 -17.40
CA MET A 82 2.23 -5.81 -16.93
C MET A 82 1.57 -5.99 -15.58
N GLY A 83 0.99 -7.16 -15.29
CA GLY A 83 0.42 -7.49 -13.98
C GLY A 83 1.44 -7.33 -12.85
N PHE A 84 2.66 -7.86 -13.03
CA PHE A 84 3.75 -7.64 -12.07
C PHE A 84 4.16 -6.16 -11.97
N GLY A 85 4.19 -5.44 -13.09
CA GLY A 85 4.43 -3.99 -13.12
C GLY A 85 3.40 -3.21 -12.31
N MET A 86 2.11 -3.55 -12.47
CA MET A 86 0.99 -2.93 -11.77
C MET A 86 1.10 -3.12 -10.25
N VAL A 87 1.36 -4.36 -9.80
CA VAL A 87 1.61 -4.65 -8.37
C VAL A 87 2.81 -3.85 -7.87
N GLY A 88 3.90 -3.79 -8.62
CA GLY A 88 5.09 -3.03 -8.25
C GLY A 88 4.83 -1.51 -8.14
N VAL A 89 4.03 -0.94 -9.04
CA VAL A 89 3.61 0.46 -8.98
C VAL A 89 2.87 0.71 -7.67
N GLY A 90 1.89 -0.14 -7.36
CA GLY A 90 1.04 -0.04 -6.18
C GLY A 90 1.80 -0.23 -4.87
N CYS A 91 2.56 -1.32 -4.73
CA CYS A 91 3.20 -1.76 -3.49
C CYS A 91 4.61 -1.20 -3.25
N SER A 92 5.14 -0.37 -4.17
CA SER A 92 6.46 0.23 -3.98
C SER A 92 6.46 1.71 -4.33
N ILE A 93 6.39 2.06 -5.61
CA ILE A 93 6.67 3.44 -6.06
C ILE A 93 5.66 4.41 -5.44
N MET A 94 4.37 4.16 -5.65
CA MET A 94 3.33 5.08 -5.20
C MET A 94 3.07 4.95 -3.69
N HIS A 95 3.22 3.75 -3.11
CA HIS A 95 3.09 3.51 -1.67
C HIS A 95 4.09 4.34 -0.87
N ASP A 96 5.38 4.13 -1.11
CA ASP A 96 6.47 4.83 -0.40
C ASP A 96 6.38 6.34 -0.62
N SER A 97 6.09 6.77 -1.85
CA SER A 97 5.96 8.19 -2.18
C SER A 97 4.74 8.85 -1.54
N ASN A 98 3.62 8.14 -1.39
CA ASN A 98 2.44 8.68 -0.72
C ASN A 98 2.57 8.68 0.81
N HIS A 99 3.47 7.85 1.37
CA HIS A 99 3.99 7.96 2.74
C HIS A 99 5.02 9.09 2.92
N GLY A 100 5.59 9.59 1.82
CA GLY A 100 6.63 10.62 1.84
C GLY A 100 8.02 10.08 2.18
N SER A 101 8.21 8.76 2.20
CA SER A 101 9.48 8.10 2.51
C SER A 101 10.39 7.96 1.29
N TYR A 102 9.89 8.18 0.06
CA TYR A 102 10.72 8.00 -1.14
C TYR A 102 11.83 9.05 -1.23
N SER A 103 11.57 10.31 -0.85
CA SER A 103 12.57 11.39 -0.93
C SER A 103 12.35 12.45 0.14
N ASN A 104 13.37 13.21 0.50
CA ASN A 104 13.20 14.42 1.30
C ASN A 104 12.46 15.55 0.53
N ASN A 105 12.39 15.46 -0.81
CA ASN A 105 11.72 16.44 -1.65
C ASN A 105 10.20 16.13 -1.75
N LYS A 106 9.38 16.98 -1.13
CA LYS A 106 7.91 16.84 -1.14
C LYS A 106 7.30 16.84 -2.54
N THR A 107 7.87 17.62 -3.47
CA THR A 107 7.40 17.68 -4.87
C THR A 107 7.66 16.36 -5.60
N LEU A 108 8.83 15.77 -5.39
CA LEU A 108 9.16 14.47 -5.98
C LEU A 108 8.22 13.37 -5.48
N ASN A 109 8.00 13.28 -4.16
CA ASN A 109 7.01 12.36 -3.57
C ASN A 109 5.60 12.60 -4.13
N LYS A 110 5.19 13.85 -4.31
CA LYS A 110 3.87 14.17 -4.89
C LYS A 110 3.77 13.70 -6.33
N LEU A 111 4.83 13.82 -7.13
CA LEU A 111 4.85 13.37 -8.51
C LEU A 111 4.82 11.83 -8.59
N LEU A 112 5.70 11.15 -7.84
CA LEU A 112 5.76 9.70 -7.82
C LEU A 112 4.51 9.07 -7.20
N GLY A 113 3.91 9.69 -6.19
CA GLY A 113 2.64 9.25 -5.61
C GLY A 113 1.47 9.29 -6.60
N LYS A 114 1.51 10.16 -7.61
CA LYS A 114 0.50 10.22 -8.70
C LYS A 114 0.65 9.12 -9.74
N VAL A 115 1.76 8.37 -9.75
CA VAL A 115 1.96 7.23 -10.65
C VAL A 115 0.86 6.17 -10.47
N ILE A 116 0.19 6.12 -9.32
CA ILE A 116 -1.02 5.30 -9.09
C ILE A 116 -2.10 5.49 -10.17
N VAL A 117 -2.15 6.66 -10.85
CA VAL A 117 -3.09 6.90 -11.95
C VAL A 117 -2.87 5.94 -13.12
N LEU A 118 -1.63 5.46 -13.35
CA LEU A 118 -1.33 4.47 -14.38
C LEU A 118 -2.07 3.15 -14.18
N VAL A 119 -2.44 2.84 -12.94
CA VAL A 119 -3.12 1.59 -12.54
C VAL A 119 -4.58 1.85 -12.13
N GLY A 120 -5.14 2.99 -12.54
CA GLY A 120 -6.55 3.34 -12.30
C GLY A 120 -6.87 3.87 -10.91
N GLY A 121 -5.89 4.09 -10.04
CA GLY A 121 -6.10 4.61 -8.69
C GLY A 121 -5.96 6.13 -8.58
N TYR A 122 -6.34 6.68 -7.42
CA TYR A 122 -6.23 8.11 -7.13
C TYR A 122 -5.50 8.35 -5.81
N HIS A 123 -4.36 9.05 -5.90
CA HIS A 123 -3.44 9.28 -4.78
C HIS A 123 -4.08 9.92 -3.54
N VAL A 124 -5.10 10.79 -3.68
CA VAL A 124 -5.75 11.42 -2.53
C VAL A 124 -6.63 10.42 -1.79
N THR A 125 -7.48 9.68 -2.51
CA THR A 125 -8.29 8.60 -1.91
C THR A 125 -7.41 7.57 -1.24
N TRP A 126 -6.31 7.19 -1.90
CA TRP A 126 -5.35 6.26 -1.33
C TRP A 126 -4.74 6.77 -0.01
N LYS A 127 -4.36 8.06 0.09
CA LYS A 127 -3.86 8.62 1.35
C LYS A 127 -4.93 8.67 2.43
N ILE A 128 -6.19 8.94 2.08
CA ILE A 128 -7.29 8.94 3.03
C ILE A 128 -7.50 7.52 3.57
N GLN A 129 -7.65 6.54 2.69
CA GLN A 129 -7.90 5.14 3.09
C GLN A 129 -6.69 4.55 3.81
N HIS A 130 -5.51 4.61 3.21
CA HIS A 130 -4.34 3.92 3.76
C HIS A 130 -3.68 4.72 4.90
N ASN A 131 -3.34 5.99 4.69
CA ASN A 131 -2.55 6.75 5.68
C ASN A 131 -3.39 7.29 6.83
N ILE A 132 -4.62 7.72 6.56
CA ILE A 132 -5.48 8.29 7.60
C ILE A 132 -6.29 7.19 8.28
N LEU A 133 -7.03 6.35 7.54
CA LEU A 133 -7.88 5.34 8.17
C LEU A 133 -7.05 4.14 8.63
N HIS A 134 -6.43 3.41 7.70
CA HIS A 134 -5.74 2.16 8.01
C HIS A 134 -4.55 2.36 8.96
N HIS A 135 -3.64 3.32 8.73
CA HIS A 135 -2.49 3.54 9.63
C HIS A 135 -2.84 4.20 10.97
N THR A 136 -4.02 4.81 11.12
CA THR A 136 -4.48 5.29 12.43
C THR A 136 -5.22 4.20 13.19
N TYR A 137 -6.06 3.41 12.52
CA TYR A 137 -6.98 2.44 13.13
C TYR A 137 -6.69 0.99 12.73
N THR A 138 -5.43 0.65 12.47
CA THR A 138 -5.02 -0.64 11.89
C THR A 138 -5.67 -1.83 12.59
N ASN A 139 -6.35 -2.67 11.82
CA ASN A 139 -7.06 -3.87 12.29
C ASN A 139 -8.16 -3.60 13.34
N ILE A 140 -8.70 -2.38 13.41
CA ILE A 140 -9.86 -2.07 14.26
C ILE A 140 -11.13 -2.14 13.39
N GLU A 141 -11.95 -3.16 13.65
CA GLU A 141 -13.20 -3.39 12.93
C GLU A 141 -14.13 -2.15 13.00
N GLY A 142 -14.72 -1.80 11.85
CA GLY A 142 -15.59 -0.64 11.69
C GLY A 142 -14.88 0.70 11.52
N LEU A 143 -13.55 0.76 11.68
CA LEU A 143 -12.73 1.95 11.46
C LEU A 143 -11.66 1.76 10.38
N ASP A 144 -11.13 0.54 10.25
CA ASP A 144 -10.24 0.14 9.18
C ASP A 144 -11.03 -0.61 8.09
N HIS A 145 -11.22 0.06 6.95
CA HIS A 145 -11.91 -0.56 5.81
C HIS A 145 -11.04 -1.59 5.09
N ASP A 146 -9.72 -1.61 5.31
CA ASP A 146 -8.82 -2.57 4.64
C ASP A 146 -9.06 -4.01 5.15
N ILE A 147 -9.73 -4.17 6.30
CA ILE A 147 -10.12 -5.48 6.85
C ILE A 147 -11.57 -5.87 6.59
N ASP A 148 -12.35 -5.02 5.89
CA ASP A 148 -13.74 -5.29 5.51
C ASP A 148 -13.79 -6.12 4.21
N ALA A 149 -13.55 -7.41 4.34
CA ALA A 149 -13.36 -8.32 3.21
C ALA A 149 -14.62 -9.13 2.84
N GLY A 150 -15.80 -8.60 3.18
CA GLY A 150 -17.08 -9.25 2.92
C GLY A 150 -17.26 -10.57 3.68
N VAL A 151 -17.86 -11.57 3.02
CA VAL A 151 -18.22 -12.85 3.66
C VAL A 151 -17.15 -13.92 3.45
N PHE A 152 -16.43 -13.86 2.33
CA PHE A 152 -15.49 -14.90 1.92
C PHE A 152 -14.22 -14.90 2.76
N LEU A 153 -13.74 -13.72 3.16
CA LEU A 153 -12.53 -13.57 3.95
C LEU A 153 -12.87 -13.01 5.32
N ARG A 154 -12.19 -13.51 6.34
CA ARG A 154 -12.26 -13.04 7.72
C ARG A 154 -10.91 -12.53 8.15
N PHE A 155 -10.82 -11.22 8.38
CA PHE A 155 -9.60 -10.52 8.82
C PHE A 155 -9.68 -9.97 10.24
N SER A 156 -10.85 -10.02 10.86
CA SER A 156 -11.04 -9.61 12.26
C SER A 156 -11.57 -10.78 13.12
N PRO A 157 -11.11 -10.89 14.38
CA PRO A 157 -11.66 -11.85 15.33
C PRO A 157 -13.13 -11.56 15.69
N ASN A 158 -13.59 -10.34 15.50
CA ASN A 158 -14.94 -9.90 15.83
C ASN A 158 -15.95 -10.16 14.70
N SER A 159 -15.47 -10.38 13.47
CA SER A 159 -16.34 -10.70 12.34
C SER A 159 -16.89 -12.13 12.43
N LYS A 160 -18.10 -12.34 11.89
CA LYS A 160 -18.81 -13.63 11.92
C LYS A 160 -17.94 -14.74 11.35
N HIS A 161 -17.66 -15.77 12.15
CA HIS A 161 -16.92 -16.94 11.72
C HIS A 161 -17.85 -17.95 11.03
N LEU A 162 -17.55 -18.30 9.79
CA LEU A 162 -18.27 -19.29 9.00
C LEU A 162 -17.42 -20.55 8.84
N GLY A 163 -18.07 -21.70 8.67
CA GLY A 163 -17.38 -22.98 8.51
C GLY A 163 -16.41 -23.04 7.33
N MET A 164 -16.58 -22.17 6.32
CA MET A 164 -15.64 -22.04 5.21
C MET A 164 -14.30 -21.42 5.62
N HIS A 165 -14.28 -20.50 6.60
CA HIS A 165 -13.06 -19.75 6.97
C HIS A 165 -11.93 -20.66 7.46
N LYS A 166 -12.24 -21.88 7.93
CA LYS A 166 -11.22 -22.89 8.25
C LYS A 166 -10.34 -23.27 7.05
N PHE A 167 -10.85 -23.10 5.83
CA PHE A 167 -10.15 -23.35 4.57
C PHE A 167 -9.68 -22.06 3.87
N GLN A 168 -9.80 -20.89 4.52
CA GLN A 168 -9.41 -19.60 3.94
C GLN A 168 -7.95 -19.55 3.52
N HIS A 169 -7.07 -20.26 4.23
CA HIS A 169 -5.66 -20.40 3.88
C HIS A 169 -5.42 -21.11 2.54
N ILE A 170 -6.43 -21.78 1.98
CA ILE A 170 -6.39 -22.44 0.67
C ILE A 170 -7.03 -21.54 -0.39
N TYR A 171 -8.31 -21.19 -0.22
CA TYR A 171 -9.05 -20.46 -1.27
C TYR A 171 -8.73 -18.97 -1.31
N GLY A 172 -8.21 -18.38 -0.23
CA GLY A 172 -7.89 -16.96 -0.16
C GLY A 172 -6.82 -16.51 -1.15
N TRP A 173 -6.01 -17.43 -1.68
CA TRP A 173 -5.04 -17.15 -2.74
C TRP A 173 -5.66 -16.98 -4.12
N LEU A 174 -6.90 -17.45 -4.31
CA LEU A 174 -7.60 -17.45 -5.60
C LEU A 174 -8.67 -16.35 -5.67
N LEU A 175 -8.86 -15.60 -4.59
CA LEU A 175 -9.76 -14.44 -4.47
C LEU A 175 -8.96 -13.16 -4.61
#